data_AF-A0A0G1FEC7-F1
#
_entry.id   AF-A0A0G1FEC7-F1
#
_cell.length_a   1.000
_cell.length_b   1.000
_cell.length_c   1.000
_cell.angle_alpha   90.00
_cell.angle_beta   90.00
_cell.angle_gamma   90.00
#
_symmetry.space_group_name_H-M   'P 1'
#
loop_
_entity.id
_entity.type
_entity.pdbx_description
1 polymer ?
#
loop_
_entity_poly.entity_id
_entity_poly.type
_entity_poly.pdbx_seq_one_letter_code
_entity_poly.pdbx_strand_id
1 'polypeptide(L)'
;MKTAISALLISLFALSLLGLKVKAEEIPTSVTPLAALLLQNESASSTAADLIFGQNLLQAIQTTKKNLQQQVDNQLANPAYRAPIVYSRSAPVEIIVSLWNQDTNEFDLVRVMKKGSQLTLINNSNYKFKLVGDNGVNSLIEISNRPDLRVIGLIYPVFADISTAKLTRYRLENVVYIPYSDKLNNEVIVQTGEDYLNKKIQAVYDELNKLGIKSKADPGKLITEVIDPAVVKTIIAIEHVDASVLLNNSADQYLHRFYATLATNEHASYAYAKSSASARGLVQFIPSTYANLRKIRPELTLHADFVQGMTDPYNAIKAQIGLLDYNLTLLPSEIKKQDTINPENLGAYSAAMYNGGPTRVRRAISQWGEAWDSYHGNLASSLRLETAYYVAKFRLVFKHFDGQSLHLAGLVPVAD
;
A
#
# COMPACT_ATOMS: atom_id res chain seq x y z
N MET A 1 -30.82 -28.18 24.77
CA MET A 1 -31.94 -28.78 24.00
C MET A 1 -32.03 -28.00 22.70
N LYS A 2 -31.41 -28.51 21.64
CA LYS A 2 -32.05 -29.33 20.59
C LYS A 2 -33.16 -28.55 19.89
N THR A 3 -32.84 -27.94 18.74
CA THR A 3 -33.37 -28.22 17.39
C THR A 3 -33.26 -26.97 16.51
N ALA A 4 -32.27 -26.95 15.62
CA ALA A 4 -32.29 -26.29 14.28
C ALA A 4 -30.86 -26.21 13.71
N ILE A 5 -30.14 -27.33 13.75
CA ILE A 5 -28.92 -27.55 12.95
C ILE A 5 -29.18 -28.87 12.25
N SER A 6 -29.79 -28.82 11.06
CA SER A 6 -29.87 -29.89 10.05
C SER A 6 -30.93 -29.53 9.01
N ALA A 7 -30.59 -28.70 8.01
CA ALA A 7 -31.41 -28.54 6.81
C ALA A 7 -30.61 -28.06 5.58
N LEU A 8 -29.28 -28.25 5.54
CA LEU A 8 -28.49 -27.92 4.35
C LEU A 8 -27.23 -28.80 4.26
N LEU A 9 -27.38 -30.12 4.39
CA LEU A 9 -26.29 -31.08 4.14
C LEU A 9 -26.77 -32.47 3.70
N ILE A 10 -28.00 -32.58 3.18
CA ILE A 10 -28.53 -33.83 2.61
C ILE A 10 -29.15 -33.53 1.24
N SER A 11 -28.31 -33.37 0.23
CA SER A 11 -28.70 -33.61 -1.17
C SER A 11 -27.51 -33.96 -2.08
N LEU A 12 -26.41 -34.47 -1.53
CA LEU A 12 -25.32 -35.05 -2.30
C LEU A 12 -24.93 -36.44 -1.76
N PHE A 13 -25.89 -37.35 -1.58
CA PHE A 13 -25.59 -38.79 -1.47
C PHE A 13 -26.87 -39.64 -1.57
N ALA A 14 -27.56 -39.61 -2.70
CA ALA A 14 -28.54 -40.63 -3.08
C ALA A 14 -29.01 -40.44 -4.53
N LEU A 15 -28.13 -40.69 -5.51
CA LEU A 15 -28.59 -40.95 -6.88
C LEU A 15 -27.64 -41.94 -7.57
N SER A 16 -27.57 -43.14 -7.01
CA SER A 16 -27.01 -44.31 -7.69
C SER A 16 -28.06 -45.42 -7.67
N LEU A 17 -29.08 -45.30 -8.51
CA LEU A 17 -29.94 -46.38 -9.01
C LEU A 17 -31.11 -45.76 -9.77
N LEU A 18 -30.92 -45.48 -11.07
CA LEU A 18 -31.91 -45.51 -12.15
C LEU A 18 -31.20 -45.00 -13.41
N GLY A 19 -30.97 -45.92 -14.35
CA GLY A 19 -30.22 -45.69 -15.57
C GLY A 19 -30.95 -44.79 -16.57
N LEU A 20 -30.90 -43.47 -16.33
CA LEU A 20 -31.29 -42.45 -17.31
C LEU A 20 -30.03 -41.71 -17.76
N LYS A 21 -29.66 -41.93 -19.03
CA LYS A 21 -28.65 -41.11 -19.73
C LYS A 21 -29.20 -39.69 -19.85
N VAL A 22 -28.80 -38.80 -18.95
CA VAL A 22 -28.97 -37.36 -19.12
C VAL A 22 -27.72 -36.84 -19.85
N LYS A 23 -27.94 -36.16 -20.97
CA LYS A 23 -26.90 -35.45 -21.72
C LYS A 23 -26.18 -34.50 -20.77
N ALA A 24 -24.85 -34.46 -20.84
CA ALA A 24 -24.06 -33.42 -20.20
C ALA A 24 -24.49 -32.07 -20.76
N GLU A 25 -25.25 -31.32 -19.98
CA GLU A 25 -25.53 -29.91 -20.22
C GLU A 25 -24.33 -29.15 -19.62
N GLU A 26 -23.69 -28.33 -20.46
CA GLU A 26 -22.49 -27.58 -20.13
C GLU A 26 -22.74 -26.71 -18.89
N ILE A 27 -21.97 -26.94 -17.83
CA ILE A 27 -21.93 -26.04 -16.67
C ILE A 27 -21.35 -24.70 -17.18
N PRO A 28 -22.06 -23.57 -17.08
CA PRO A 28 -21.50 -22.29 -17.48
C PRO A 28 -20.37 -21.93 -16.51
N THR A 29 -19.12 -21.99 -16.98
CA THR A 29 -17.91 -21.61 -16.24
C THR A 29 -17.72 -20.10 -16.09
N SER A 30 -18.77 -19.29 -16.25
CA SER A 30 -18.69 -17.84 -16.08
C SER A 30 -19.50 -17.41 -14.86
N VAL A 31 -18.91 -17.60 -13.67
CA VAL A 31 -19.35 -16.86 -12.48
C VAL A 31 -19.04 -15.40 -12.77
N THR A 32 -20.05 -14.53 -12.82
CA THR A 32 -19.82 -13.09 -13.03
C THR A 32 -18.98 -12.55 -11.87
N PRO A 33 -18.15 -11.50 -12.08
CA PRO A 33 -17.35 -10.91 -11.01
C PRO A 33 -18.17 -10.56 -9.76
N LEU A 34 -19.42 -10.15 -9.95
CA LEU A 34 -20.37 -9.87 -8.88
C LEU A 34 -20.75 -11.13 -8.07
N ALA A 35 -20.97 -12.28 -8.73
CA ALA A 35 -21.28 -13.53 -8.04
C ALA A 35 -20.05 -14.11 -7.30
N ALA A 36 -18.84 -13.97 -7.85
CA ALA A 36 -17.61 -14.36 -7.16
C ALA A 36 -17.34 -13.48 -5.92
N LEU A 37 -17.63 -12.17 -6.01
CA LEU A 37 -17.49 -11.24 -4.89
C LEU A 37 -18.55 -11.49 -3.79
N LEU A 38 -19.79 -11.80 -4.17
CA LEU A 38 -20.85 -12.14 -3.22
C LEU A 38 -20.56 -13.44 -2.46
N LEU A 39 -19.87 -14.41 -3.08
CA LEU A 39 -19.47 -15.68 -2.46
C LEU A 39 -18.25 -15.54 -1.52
N GLN A 40 -17.42 -14.52 -1.69
CA GLN A 40 -16.24 -14.29 -0.83
C GLN A 40 -16.56 -13.49 0.45
N ASN A 41 -17.69 -12.77 0.48
CA ASN A 41 -18.05 -11.83 1.55
C ASN A 41 -19.14 -12.34 2.52
N GLU A 42 -19.06 -13.60 2.99
CA GLU A 42 -19.95 -14.05 4.08
C GLU A 42 -19.66 -13.35 5.43
N SER A 43 -18.56 -12.58 5.53
CA SER A 43 -18.16 -11.88 6.76
C SER A 43 -18.28 -10.34 6.72
N ALA A 44 -18.83 -9.74 5.66
CA ALA A 44 -19.03 -8.29 5.58
C ALA A 44 -20.45 -7.93 5.11
N SER A 45 -21.16 -7.15 5.93
CA SER A 45 -22.56 -6.69 5.77
C SER A 45 -22.76 -5.66 4.64
N SER A 46 -22.19 -5.86 3.45
CA SER A 46 -22.42 -4.97 2.31
C SER A 46 -23.66 -5.39 1.53
N THR A 47 -24.55 -4.45 1.21
CA THR A 47 -25.73 -4.76 0.38
C THR A 47 -25.32 -4.91 -1.08
N ALA A 48 -26.15 -5.60 -1.89
CA ALA A 48 -25.91 -5.71 -3.33
C ALA A 48 -25.80 -4.33 -4.02
N ALA A 49 -26.54 -3.33 -3.53
CA ALA A 49 -26.47 -1.96 -4.02
C ALA A 49 -25.10 -1.31 -3.74
N ASP A 50 -24.53 -1.53 -2.55
CA ASP A 50 -23.21 -1.01 -2.18
C ASP A 50 -22.10 -1.61 -3.05
N LEU A 51 -22.19 -2.91 -3.35
CA LEU A 51 -21.24 -3.60 -4.23
C LEU A 51 -21.32 -3.09 -5.67
N ILE A 52 -22.53 -2.87 -6.19
CA ILE A 52 -22.74 -2.29 -7.53
C ILE A 52 -22.18 -0.87 -7.58
N PHE A 53 -22.47 -0.04 -6.57
CA PHE A 53 -21.91 1.30 -6.48
C PHE A 53 -20.38 1.28 -6.45
N GLY A 54 -19.79 0.41 -5.63
CA GLY A 54 -18.33 0.26 -5.53
C GLY A 54 -17.67 -0.12 -6.86
N GLN A 55 -18.31 -1.03 -7.63
CA GLN A 55 -17.84 -1.42 -8.96
C GLN A 55 -17.92 -0.26 -9.97
N ASN A 56 -19.04 0.45 -10.00
CA ASN A 56 -19.21 1.62 -10.88
C ASN A 56 -18.18 2.71 -10.56
N LEU A 57 -17.95 2.98 -9.28
CA LEU A 57 -16.95 3.94 -8.84
C LEU A 57 -15.53 3.51 -9.22
N LEU A 58 -15.17 2.23 -9.03
CA LEU A 58 -13.87 1.70 -9.44
C LEU A 58 -13.66 1.87 -10.96
N GLN A 59 -14.67 1.57 -11.77
CA GLN A 59 -14.62 1.76 -13.23
C GLN A 59 -14.48 3.23 -13.62
N ALA A 60 -15.19 4.14 -12.92
CA ALA A 60 -15.06 5.58 -13.13
C ALA A 60 -13.64 6.06 -12.80
N ILE A 61 -13.04 5.61 -11.70
CA ILE A 61 -11.66 5.93 -11.32
C ILE A 61 -10.66 5.44 -12.37
N GLN A 62 -10.80 4.19 -12.84
CA GLN A 62 -9.93 3.64 -13.88
C GLN A 62 -10.02 4.44 -15.19
N THR A 63 -11.24 4.81 -15.58
CA THR A 63 -11.51 5.64 -16.77
C THR A 63 -10.88 7.02 -16.62
N THR A 64 -11.09 7.68 -15.47
CA THR A 64 -10.48 8.98 -15.16
C THR A 64 -8.96 8.90 -15.20
N LYS A 65 -8.36 7.92 -14.53
CA LYS A 65 -6.90 7.75 -14.50
C LYS A 65 -6.33 7.61 -15.90
N LYS A 66 -6.94 6.78 -16.75
CA LYS A 66 -6.53 6.62 -18.15
C LYS A 66 -6.64 7.93 -18.93
N ASN A 67 -7.75 8.64 -18.81
CA ASN A 67 -7.99 9.88 -19.54
C ASN A 67 -7.03 11.00 -19.10
N LEU A 68 -6.82 11.16 -17.80
CA LEU A 68 -5.86 12.12 -17.26
C LEU A 68 -4.43 11.77 -17.67
N GLN A 69 -4.07 10.48 -17.66
CA GLN A 69 -2.72 10.04 -18.05
C GLN A 69 -2.48 10.34 -19.53
N GLN A 70 -3.46 10.07 -20.39
CA GLN A 70 -3.39 10.42 -21.80
C GLN A 70 -3.19 11.93 -22.01
N GLN A 71 -3.79 12.79 -21.20
CA GLN A 71 -3.56 14.24 -21.27
C GLN A 71 -2.13 14.62 -20.90
N VAL A 72 -1.57 14.02 -19.83
CA VAL A 72 -0.18 14.22 -19.44
C VAL A 72 0.77 13.71 -20.53
N ASP A 73 0.52 12.53 -21.09
CA ASP A 73 1.34 11.94 -22.15
C ASP A 73 1.29 12.79 -23.42
N ASN A 74 0.12 13.28 -23.83
CA ASN A 74 -0.03 14.18 -24.97
C ASN A 74 0.70 15.51 -24.74
N GLN A 75 0.68 16.05 -23.51
CA GLN A 75 1.44 17.24 -23.15
C GLN A 75 2.95 16.99 -23.28
N LEU A 76 3.45 15.85 -22.79
CA LEU A 76 4.86 15.48 -22.87
C LEU A 76 5.31 15.17 -24.30
N ALA A 77 4.43 14.59 -25.13
CA ALA A 77 4.71 14.29 -26.53
C ALA A 77 4.75 15.53 -27.42
N ASN A 78 4.17 16.66 -26.99
CA ASN A 78 4.20 17.91 -27.74
C ASN A 78 5.64 18.49 -27.77
N PRO A 79 6.29 18.60 -28.95
CA PRO A 79 7.67 19.09 -29.07
C PRO A 79 7.87 20.53 -28.56
N ALA A 80 6.80 21.33 -28.52
CA ALA A 80 6.82 22.70 -28.01
C ALA A 80 6.69 22.78 -26.48
N TYR A 81 6.27 21.70 -25.80
CA TYR A 81 6.07 21.72 -24.36
C TYR A 81 7.39 21.87 -23.61
N ARG A 82 7.40 22.80 -22.65
CA ARG A 82 8.49 23.00 -21.71
C ARG A 82 7.89 23.02 -20.31
N ALA A 83 8.30 22.08 -19.47
CA ALA A 83 7.90 22.02 -18.08
C ALA A 83 8.27 23.35 -17.37
N PRO A 84 7.33 24.01 -16.68
CA PRO A 84 7.60 25.26 -15.98
C PRO A 84 8.72 25.10 -14.94
N ILE A 85 9.53 26.15 -14.78
CA ILE A 85 10.55 26.24 -13.73
C ILE A 85 10.11 27.27 -12.70
N VAL A 86 10.16 26.89 -11.43
CA VAL A 86 9.86 27.75 -10.28
C VAL A 86 11.01 27.76 -9.29
N TYR A 87 11.11 28.80 -8.47
CA TYR A 87 12.23 29.01 -7.55
C TYR A 87 11.88 28.70 -6.09
N SER A 88 10.64 28.29 -5.82
CA SER A 88 10.16 27.93 -4.49
C SER A 88 9.10 26.82 -4.58
N ARG A 89 9.06 25.95 -3.57
CA ARG A 89 7.97 24.96 -3.38
C ARG A 89 6.64 25.60 -2.99
N SER A 90 6.65 26.87 -2.60
CA SER A 90 5.44 27.66 -2.31
C SER A 90 4.89 28.41 -3.53
N ALA A 91 5.50 28.25 -4.71
CA ALA A 91 5.01 28.86 -5.94
C ALA A 91 3.56 28.41 -6.21
N PRO A 92 2.67 29.30 -6.70
CA PRO A 92 1.36 28.89 -7.17
C PRO A 92 1.49 27.84 -8.26
N VAL A 93 0.64 26.83 -8.20
CA VAL A 93 0.60 25.75 -9.18
C VAL A 93 -0.80 25.56 -9.72
N GLU A 94 -0.89 25.32 -11.02
CA GLU A 94 -2.13 24.89 -11.63
C GLU A 94 -2.34 23.39 -11.41
N ILE A 95 -3.54 23.02 -10.99
CA ILE A 95 -4.01 21.64 -10.89
C ILE A 95 -5.23 21.47 -11.79
N ILE A 96 -5.40 20.29 -12.37
CA ILE A 96 -6.63 19.90 -13.07
C ILE A 96 -7.37 18.92 -12.17
N VAL A 97 -8.61 19.23 -11.83
CA VAL A 97 -9.49 18.44 -10.97
C VAL A 97 -10.50 17.73 -11.86
N SER A 98 -10.54 16.39 -11.77
CA SER A 98 -11.56 15.59 -12.44
C SER A 98 -12.75 15.34 -11.52
N LEU A 99 -13.93 15.72 -12.02
CA LEU A 99 -15.21 15.53 -11.38
C LEU A 99 -15.96 14.38 -12.04
N TRP A 100 -16.70 13.63 -11.25
CA TRP A 100 -17.60 12.58 -11.71
C TRP A 100 -18.98 12.75 -11.09
N ASN A 101 -20.00 12.67 -11.93
CA ASN A 101 -21.39 12.60 -11.52
C ASN A 101 -21.81 11.13 -11.41
N GLN A 102 -22.18 10.71 -10.21
CA GLN A 102 -22.53 9.30 -9.96
C GLN A 102 -23.85 8.88 -10.61
N ASP A 103 -24.77 9.81 -10.84
CA ASP A 103 -26.12 9.54 -11.34
C ASP A 103 -26.13 9.47 -12.88
N THR A 104 -25.36 10.34 -13.54
CA THR A 104 -25.27 10.41 -15.02
C THR A 104 -24.06 9.69 -15.59
N ASN A 105 -23.09 9.32 -14.75
CA ASN A 105 -21.78 8.81 -15.15
C ASN A 105 -20.99 9.76 -16.06
N GLU A 106 -21.27 11.06 -15.98
CA GLU A 106 -20.57 12.10 -16.72
C GLU A 106 -19.33 12.60 -15.97
N PHE A 107 -18.36 13.09 -16.73
CA PHE A 107 -17.09 13.61 -16.21
C PHE A 107 -16.91 15.07 -16.60
N ASP A 108 -16.31 15.87 -15.72
CA ASP A 108 -15.87 17.24 -16.03
C ASP A 108 -14.44 17.48 -15.54
N LEU A 109 -13.76 18.46 -16.15
CA LEU A 109 -12.39 18.85 -15.82
C LEU A 109 -12.31 20.34 -15.50
N VAL A 110 -11.83 20.62 -14.29
CA VAL A 110 -11.73 21.99 -13.78
C VAL A 110 -10.29 22.35 -13.47
N ARG A 111 -9.83 23.45 -14.06
CA ARG A 111 -8.51 24.03 -13.84
C ARG A 111 -8.57 24.95 -12.61
N VAL A 112 -7.71 24.69 -11.65
CA VAL A 112 -7.66 25.43 -10.38
C VAL A 112 -6.22 25.86 -10.13
N MET A 113 -6.03 27.12 -9.78
CA MET A 113 -4.76 27.63 -9.27
C MET A 113 -4.71 27.39 -7.75
N LYS A 114 -3.73 26.62 -7.28
CA LYS A 114 -3.46 26.39 -5.86
C LYS A 114 -2.29 27.26 -5.39
N LYS A 115 -2.48 28.00 -4.30
CA LYS A 115 -1.42 28.73 -3.60
C LYS A 115 -1.56 28.52 -2.10
N GLY A 116 -0.67 27.71 -1.50
CA GLY A 116 -0.87 27.24 -0.13
C GLY A 116 -2.21 26.50 -0.02
N SER A 117 -3.06 26.96 0.89
CA SER A 117 -4.42 26.41 1.09
C SER A 117 -5.50 27.05 0.20
N GLN A 118 -5.18 28.11 -0.55
CA GLN A 118 -6.12 28.82 -1.40
C GLN A 118 -6.28 28.11 -2.75
N LEU A 119 -7.53 27.98 -3.20
CA LEU A 119 -7.91 27.44 -4.51
C LEU A 119 -8.68 28.52 -5.28
N THR A 120 -8.16 28.91 -6.45
CA THR A 120 -8.79 29.90 -7.33
C THR A 120 -9.13 29.24 -8.66
N LEU A 121 -10.39 29.27 -9.06
CA LEU A 121 -10.85 28.71 -10.33
C LEU A 121 -10.27 29.48 -11.52
N ILE A 122 -9.74 28.75 -12.50
CA ILE A 122 -9.26 29.31 -13.77
C ILE A 122 -10.37 29.24 -14.83
N ASN A 123 -11.15 28.16 -14.82
CA ASN A 123 -12.35 27.99 -15.65
C ASN A 123 -13.56 27.61 -14.78
N ASN A 124 -14.74 27.72 -15.38
CA ASN A 124 -16.02 27.28 -14.81
C ASN A 124 -16.31 27.86 -13.41
N SER A 125 -16.71 29.13 -13.38
CA SER A 125 -16.99 29.90 -12.14
C SER A 125 -18.17 29.37 -11.31
N ASN A 126 -18.88 28.34 -11.79
CA ASN A 126 -20.06 27.80 -11.13
C ASN A 126 -19.72 26.78 -10.03
N TYR A 127 -18.47 26.35 -9.90
CA TYR A 127 -18.06 25.45 -8.82
C TYR A 127 -17.45 26.20 -7.64
N LYS A 128 -17.47 25.56 -6.47
CA LYS A 128 -16.81 26.06 -5.25
C LYS A 128 -16.02 24.92 -4.64
N PHE A 129 -14.70 25.04 -4.67
CA PHE A 129 -13.79 24.05 -4.09
C PHE A 129 -13.29 24.46 -2.72
N LYS A 130 -13.07 23.45 -1.87
CA LYS A 130 -12.38 23.58 -0.59
C LYS A 130 -11.23 22.59 -0.53
N LEU A 131 -10.07 23.05 -0.08
CA LEU A 131 -8.98 22.17 0.34
C LEU A 131 -9.25 21.72 1.78
N VAL A 132 -9.50 20.42 1.97
CA VAL A 132 -9.78 19.83 3.30
C VAL A 132 -8.49 19.35 3.95
N GLY A 133 -7.56 18.80 3.16
CA GLY A 133 -6.23 18.40 3.62
C GLY A 133 -5.18 18.62 2.54
N ASP A 134 -4.02 19.15 2.92
CA ASP A 134 -2.90 19.42 2.00
C ASP A 134 -1.79 18.38 2.23
N ASN A 135 -1.55 17.53 1.22
CA ASN A 135 -0.50 16.51 1.27
C ASN A 135 0.07 16.25 -0.13
N GLY A 136 0.40 17.32 -0.85
CA GLY A 136 0.93 17.25 -2.21
C GLY A 136 -0.08 16.61 -3.17
N VAL A 137 0.33 15.57 -3.89
CA VAL A 137 -0.54 14.87 -4.85
C VAL A 137 -1.77 14.21 -4.20
N ASN A 138 -1.69 13.90 -2.90
CA ASN A 138 -2.78 13.30 -2.12
C ASN A 138 -3.62 14.36 -1.36
N SER A 139 -3.66 15.59 -1.88
CA SER A 139 -4.45 16.67 -1.28
C SER A 139 -5.94 16.44 -1.48
N LEU A 140 -6.71 16.43 -0.38
CA LEU A 140 -8.15 16.24 -0.41
C LEU A 140 -8.83 17.56 -0.80
N ILE A 141 -9.38 17.57 -2.01
CA ILE A 141 -10.16 18.67 -2.56
C ILE A 141 -11.62 18.22 -2.65
N GLU A 142 -12.52 19.05 -2.14
CA GLU A 142 -13.95 18.78 -2.19
C GLU A 142 -14.69 19.90 -2.94
N ILE A 143 -15.71 19.50 -3.68
CA ILE A 143 -16.69 20.42 -4.26
C ILE A 143 -17.83 20.64 -3.27
N SER A 144 -18.04 21.90 -2.89
CA SER A 144 -18.91 22.29 -1.77
C SER A 144 -20.34 22.66 -2.18
N ASN A 145 -20.58 22.97 -3.45
CA ASN A 145 -21.88 23.42 -3.97
C ASN A 145 -22.53 22.46 -4.98
N ARG A 146 -21.96 21.27 -5.15
CA ARG A 146 -22.47 20.20 -6.03
C ARG A 146 -22.31 18.83 -5.34
N PRO A 147 -23.23 18.46 -4.44
CA PRO A 147 -23.13 17.22 -3.66
C PRO A 147 -23.23 15.96 -4.54
N ASP A 148 -23.76 16.09 -5.75
CA ASP A 148 -23.85 15.06 -6.78
C ASP A 148 -22.50 14.77 -7.47
N LEU A 149 -21.52 15.67 -7.33
CA LEU A 149 -20.19 15.54 -7.93
C LEU A 149 -19.15 15.08 -6.91
N ARG A 150 -18.26 14.20 -7.37
CA ARG A 150 -17.10 13.72 -6.59
C ARG A 150 -15.81 14.09 -7.31
N VAL A 151 -14.80 14.51 -6.56
CA VAL A 151 -13.42 14.61 -7.07
C VAL A 151 -12.85 13.20 -7.13
N ILE A 152 -12.53 12.73 -8.32
CA ILE A 152 -12.06 11.35 -8.53
C ILE A 152 -10.73 11.29 -9.32
N GLY A 153 -9.97 12.38 -9.34
CA GLY A 153 -8.64 12.41 -9.94
C GLY A 153 -8.09 13.82 -10.06
N LEU A 154 -6.76 13.93 -10.02
CA LEU A 154 -6.01 15.17 -10.19
C LEU A 154 -4.93 14.98 -11.25
N ILE A 155 -4.70 16.00 -12.07
CA ILE A 155 -3.36 16.26 -12.61
C ILE A 155 -2.73 17.29 -11.67
N TYR A 156 -1.64 16.88 -11.01
CA TYR A 156 -0.96 17.67 -10.01
C TYR A 156 0.53 17.81 -10.38
N PRO A 157 1.12 19.01 -10.33
CA PRO A 157 2.54 19.18 -10.59
C PRO A 157 3.39 18.82 -9.37
N VAL A 158 4.31 17.88 -9.53
CA VAL A 158 5.36 17.58 -8.56
C VAL A 158 6.61 18.42 -8.84
N PHE A 159 7.34 18.74 -7.78
CA PHE A 159 8.52 19.60 -7.83
C PHE A 159 9.79 18.73 -7.96
N ALA A 160 10.22 18.50 -9.18
CA ALA A 160 11.49 17.85 -9.48
C ALA A 160 12.65 18.81 -9.18
N ASP A 161 13.55 18.39 -8.29
CA ASP A 161 14.67 19.22 -7.87
C ASP A 161 15.74 19.27 -8.95
N ILE A 162 15.97 20.46 -9.50
CA ILE A 162 17.00 20.74 -10.50
C ILE A 162 17.96 21.84 -9.99
N SER A 163 18.00 21.98 -8.66
CA SER A 163 18.81 22.99 -7.98
C SER A 163 20.29 22.75 -8.20
N THR A 164 21.04 23.84 -8.14
CA THR A 164 22.50 23.83 -8.12
C THR A 164 22.98 24.44 -6.81
N ALA A 165 24.26 24.31 -6.48
CA ALA A 165 24.83 24.94 -5.30
C ALA A 165 24.60 26.47 -5.22
N LYS A 166 24.36 27.12 -6.37
CA LYS A 166 24.16 28.58 -6.47
C LYS A 166 22.70 29.01 -6.56
N LEU A 167 21.79 28.10 -6.93
CA LEU A 167 20.42 28.46 -7.27
C LEU A 167 19.46 27.31 -7.01
N THR A 168 18.50 27.56 -6.13
CA THR A 168 17.36 26.68 -5.89
C THR A 168 16.33 26.84 -7.01
N ARG A 169 15.96 25.73 -7.64
CA ARG A 169 14.95 25.72 -8.70
C ARG A 169 14.33 24.34 -8.83
N TYR A 170 13.06 24.33 -9.19
CA TYR A 170 12.26 23.13 -9.34
C TYR A 170 11.60 23.13 -10.71
N ARG A 171 11.66 21.99 -11.39
CA ARG A 171 10.87 21.74 -12.60
C ARG A 171 9.53 21.15 -12.16
N LEU A 172 8.43 21.73 -12.66
CA LEU A 172 7.09 21.22 -12.40
C LEU A 172 6.76 20.09 -13.37
N GLU A 173 6.54 18.90 -12.85
CA GLU A 173 6.21 17.71 -13.64
C GLU A 173 4.79 17.27 -13.29
N ASN A 174 3.89 17.31 -14.28
CA ASN A 174 2.51 16.90 -14.07
C ASN A 174 2.41 15.39 -13.90
N VAL A 175 1.68 14.96 -12.87
CA VAL A 175 1.41 13.55 -12.58
C VAL A 175 -0.07 13.36 -12.31
N VAL A 176 -0.57 12.16 -12.60
CA VAL A 176 -1.95 11.77 -12.29
C VAL A 176 -1.99 11.14 -10.91
N TYR A 177 -2.91 11.60 -10.07
CA TYR A 177 -3.11 11.02 -8.75
C TYR A 177 -4.57 11.08 -8.35
N ILE A 178 -5.07 10.03 -7.71
CA ILE A 178 -6.41 9.94 -7.14
C ILE A 178 -6.26 10.18 -5.63
N PRO A 179 -6.56 11.38 -5.12
CA PRO A 179 -6.42 11.66 -3.70
C PRO A 179 -7.43 10.83 -2.91
N TYR A 180 -6.99 10.30 -1.77
CA TYR A 180 -7.91 9.59 -0.88
C TYR A 180 -9.01 10.54 -0.37
N SER A 181 -10.25 10.07 -0.38
CA SER A 181 -11.35 10.64 0.39
C SER A 181 -12.22 9.51 0.93
N ASP A 182 -12.92 9.74 2.03
CA ASP A 182 -13.86 8.74 2.58
C ASP A 182 -15.00 8.43 1.59
N LYS A 183 -15.30 9.35 0.68
CA LYS A 183 -16.25 9.15 -0.42
C LYS A 183 -15.77 8.13 -1.46
N LEU A 184 -14.49 7.77 -1.47
CA LEU A 184 -13.93 6.70 -2.29
C LEU A 184 -13.78 5.39 -1.53
N ASN A 185 -13.96 5.40 -0.21
CA ASN A 185 -13.74 4.24 0.64
C ASN A 185 -14.97 3.33 0.63
N ASN A 186 -14.84 2.16 0.00
CA ASN A 186 -15.84 1.09 0.00
C ASN A 186 -15.16 -0.26 -0.16
N GLU A 187 -15.86 -1.35 0.19
CA GLU A 187 -15.31 -2.71 0.19
C GLU A 187 -14.72 -3.16 -1.15
N VAL A 188 -15.34 -2.80 -2.28
CA VAL A 188 -14.82 -3.18 -3.61
C VAL A 188 -13.45 -2.55 -3.84
N ILE A 189 -13.30 -1.27 -3.48
CA ILE A 189 -12.05 -0.53 -3.64
C ILE A 189 -11.00 -1.02 -2.64
N VAL A 190 -11.39 -1.29 -1.39
CA VAL A 190 -10.49 -1.83 -0.36
C VAL A 190 -9.95 -3.20 -0.79
N GLN A 191 -10.83 -4.13 -1.17
CA GLN A 191 -10.42 -5.46 -1.64
C GLN A 191 -9.50 -5.37 -2.88
N THR A 192 -9.82 -4.49 -3.83
CA THR A 192 -8.96 -4.28 -5.02
C THR A 192 -7.54 -3.85 -4.64
N GLY A 193 -7.41 -2.99 -3.62
CA GLY A 193 -6.11 -2.50 -3.13
C GLY A 193 -5.33 -3.56 -2.37
N GLU A 194 -6.01 -4.36 -1.57
CA GLU A 194 -5.44 -5.51 -0.90
C GLU A 194 -4.92 -6.55 -1.91
N ASP A 195 -5.75 -6.93 -2.89
CA ASP A 195 -5.37 -7.85 -3.96
C ASP A 195 -4.17 -7.33 -4.75
N TYR A 196 -4.12 -6.03 -5.03
CA TYR A 196 -2.99 -5.40 -5.69
C TYR A 196 -1.70 -5.61 -4.90
N LEU A 197 -1.70 -5.30 -3.59
CA LEU A 197 -0.51 -5.47 -2.75
C LEU A 197 -0.10 -6.94 -2.63
N ASN A 198 -1.06 -7.83 -2.38
CA ASN A 198 -0.83 -9.27 -2.27
C ASN A 198 -0.18 -9.82 -3.54
N LYS A 199 -0.68 -9.44 -4.73
CA LYS A 199 -0.08 -9.84 -6.03
C LYS A 199 1.35 -9.33 -6.20
N LYS A 200 1.66 -8.11 -5.75
CA LYS A 200 3.03 -7.57 -5.82
C LYS A 200 3.98 -8.30 -4.88
N ILE A 201 3.56 -8.56 -3.65
CA ILE A 201 4.35 -9.33 -2.69
C ILE A 201 4.59 -10.74 -3.23
N GLN A 202 3.54 -11.44 -3.67
CA GLN A 202 3.65 -12.80 -4.20
C GLN A 202 4.65 -12.89 -5.36
N ALA A 203 4.54 -11.97 -6.33
CA ALA A 203 5.44 -11.96 -7.48
C ALA A 203 6.91 -11.75 -7.09
N VAL A 204 7.21 -10.96 -6.04
CA VAL A 204 8.57 -10.82 -5.51
C VAL A 204 9.03 -12.11 -4.82
N TYR A 205 8.16 -12.77 -4.05
CA TYR A 205 8.48 -14.07 -3.44
C TYR A 205 8.77 -15.13 -4.51
N ASP A 206 7.95 -15.20 -5.56
CA ASP A 206 8.15 -16.11 -6.69
C ASP A 206 9.49 -15.87 -7.39
N GLU A 207 9.85 -14.59 -7.62
CA GLU A 207 11.15 -14.21 -8.19
C GLU A 207 12.31 -14.69 -7.30
N LEU A 208 12.26 -14.39 -5.99
CA LEU A 208 13.30 -14.76 -5.03
C LEU A 208 13.45 -16.28 -4.89
N ASN A 209 12.34 -17.02 -4.92
CA ASN A 209 12.31 -18.49 -4.92
C ASN A 209 12.95 -19.04 -6.18
N LYS A 210 12.55 -18.54 -7.35
CA LYS A 210 13.09 -18.97 -8.65
C LYS A 210 14.60 -18.71 -8.76
N LEU A 211 15.08 -17.61 -8.19
CA LEU A 211 16.49 -17.27 -8.12
C LEU A 211 17.25 -18.06 -7.03
N GLY A 212 16.56 -18.80 -6.17
CA GLY A 212 17.18 -19.59 -5.10
C GLY A 212 17.90 -18.72 -4.06
N ILE A 213 17.42 -17.49 -3.81
CA ILE A 213 18.10 -16.55 -2.92
C ILE A 213 18.08 -17.07 -1.49
N LYS A 214 19.25 -17.41 -0.95
CA LYS A 214 19.43 -17.88 0.42
C LYS A 214 19.32 -16.74 1.44
N SER A 215 18.76 -17.06 2.60
CA SER A 215 18.75 -16.16 3.76
C SER A 215 20.18 -15.95 4.27
N LYS A 216 20.50 -14.72 4.69
CA LYS A 216 21.73 -14.44 5.45
C LYS A 216 21.58 -14.79 6.92
N ALA A 217 20.36 -14.73 7.46
CA ALA A 217 20.07 -15.04 8.86
C ALA A 217 20.06 -16.55 9.13
N ASP A 218 19.60 -17.34 8.16
CA ASP A 218 19.59 -18.80 8.17
C ASP A 218 20.04 -19.36 6.81
N PRO A 219 21.36 -19.53 6.57
CA PRO A 219 21.90 -19.93 5.27
C PRO A 219 21.39 -21.26 4.69
N GLY A 220 20.77 -22.12 5.52
CA GLY A 220 20.15 -23.35 5.04
C GLY A 220 18.86 -23.11 4.24
N LYS A 221 18.17 -21.99 4.51
CA LYS A 221 16.85 -21.67 3.97
C LYS A 221 16.89 -20.61 2.88
N LEU A 222 15.86 -20.58 2.04
CA LEU A 222 15.56 -19.45 1.18
C LEU A 222 15.14 -18.24 2.04
N ILE A 223 15.39 -17.04 1.53
CA ILE A 223 14.99 -15.80 2.22
C ILE A 223 13.48 -15.72 2.49
N THR A 224 12.69 -16.29 1.60
CA THR A 224 11.22 -16.37 1.63
C THR A 224 10.69 -17.40 2.64
N GLU A 225 11.51 -18.35 3.08
CA GLU A 225 11.18 -19.29 4.16
C GLU A 225 11.46 -18.68 5.54
N VAL A 226 12.23 -17.58 5.60
CA VAL A 226 12.63 -16.90 6.83
C VAL A 226 11.80 -15.63 7.07
N ILE A 227 11.52 -14.89 6.00
CA ILE A 227 10.74 -13.65 6.07
C ILE A 227 9.29 -13.96 5.72
N ASP A 228 8.41 -13.77 6.68
CA ASP A 228 6.97 -13.98 6.51
C ASP A 228 6.34 -12.83 5.69
N PRO A 229 5.51 -13.10 4.66
CA PRO A 229 4.83 -12.07 3.88
C PRO A 229 3.92 -11.17 4.73
N ALA A 230 3.34 -11.67 5.82
CA ALA A 230 2.57 -10.88 6.78
C ALA A 230 3.42 -9.78 7.43
N VAL A 231 4.67 -10.09 7.78
CA VAL A 231 5.62 -9.11 8.33
C VAL A 231 5.93 -8.02 7.29
N VAL A 232 6.17 -8.43 6.04
CA VAL A 232 6.41 -7.50 4.93
C VAL A 232 5.22 -6.56 4.74
N LYS A 233 4.02 -7.12 4.61
CA LYS A 233 2.76 -6.39 4.42
C LYS A 233 2.46 -5.45 5.58
N THR A 234 2.67 -5.89 6.82
CA THR A 234 2.50 -5.08 8.03
C THR A 234 3.40 -3.87 8.02
N ILE A 235 4.71 -4.07 7.77
CA ILE A 235 5.69 -2.98 7.73
C ILE A 235 5.31 -1.96 6.65
N ILE A 236 4.93 -2.42 5.46
CA ILE A 236 4.47 -1.51 4.39
C ILE A 236 3.28 -0.67 4.84
N ALA A 237 2.27 -1.29 5.45
CA ALA A 237 1.08 -0.58 5.91
C ALA A 237 1.44 0.48 6.97
N ILE A 238 2.21 0.10 8.00
CA ILE A 238 2.49 1.00 9.14
C ILE A 238 3.41 2.18 8.80
N GLU A 239 4.11 2.16 7.66
CA GLU A 239 4.84 3.33 7.12
C GLU A 239 3.92 4.50 6.77
N HIS A 240 2.66 4.22 6.40
CA HIS A 240 1.69 5.23 5.96
C HIS A 240 0.60 5.49 7.01
N VAL A 241 0.81 4.99 8.22
CA VAL A 241 -0.15 5.03 9.32
C VAL A 241 0.35 5.94 10.43
N ASP A 242 -0.48 6.89 10.84
CA ASP A 242 -0.20 7.80 11.96
C ASP A 242 -0.29 7.09 13.32
N ALA A 243 0.37 7.61 14.35
CA ALA A 243 0.36 7.01 15.69
C ALA A 243 -1.04 7.01 16.36
N SER A 244 -1.98 7.84 15.88
CA SER A 244 -3.38 7.89 16.36
C SER A 244 -4.14 6.57 16.25
N VAL A 245 -3.69 5.59 15.44
CA VAL A 245 -4.28 4.22 15.44
C VAL A 245 -4.26 3.55 16.80
N LEU A 246 -3.23 3.85 17.59
CA LEU A 246 -3.04 3.26 18.90
C LEU A 246 -4.06 3.76 19.90
N LEU A 247 -4.63 4.97 19.68
CA LEU A 247 -5.66 5.55 20.53
C LEU A 247 -7.01 4.83 20.37
N ASN A 248 -7.31 4.36 19.16
CA ASN A 248 -8.59 3.73 18.84
C ASN A 248 -8.53 2.20 18.94
N ASN A 249 -7.35 1.62 19.14
CA ASN A 249 -7.08 0.17 19.22
C ASN A 249 -7.71 -0.65 18.08
N SER A 250 -7.84 -0.06 16.89
CA SER A 250 -8.29 -0.71 15.65
C SER A 250 -7.49 -0.17 14.47
N ALA A 251 -7.08 -1.08 13.59
CA ALA A 251 -6.38 -0.77 12.35
C ALA A 251 -7.33 -0.59 11.15
N ASP A 252 -8.62 -0.92 11.28
CA ASP A 252 -9.52 -1.13 10.13
C ASP A 252 -9.63 0.11 9.26
N GLN A 253 -10.01 1.26 9.83
CA GLN A 253 -10.16 2.51 9.09
C GLN A 253 -8.87 2.93 8.36
N TYR A 254 -7.72 2.63 8.96
CA TYR A 254 -6.42 2.96 8.39
C TYR A 254 -6.03 2.01 7.27
N LEU A 255 -6.27 0.71 7.44
CA LEU A 255 -6.07 -0.29 6.40
C LEU A 255 -6.99 -0.03 5.21
N HIS A 256 -8.26 0.33 5.44
CA HIS A 256 -9.18 0.71 4.39
C HIS A 256 -8.65 1.92 3.60
N ARG A 257 -8.17 2.95 4.28
CA ARG A 257 -7.55 4.12 3.62
C ARG A 257 -6.30 3.74 2.82
N PHE A 258 -5.43 2.91 3.41
CA PHE A 258 -4.21 2.44 2.80
C PHE A 258 -4.50 1.64 1.52
N TYR A 259 -5.41 0.66 1.60
CA TYR A 259 -5.82 -0.14 0.45
C TYR A 259 -6.58 0.66 -0.59
N ALA A 260 -7.48 1.56 -0.20
CA ALA A 260 -8.14 2.45 -1.17
C ALA A 260 -7.12 3.32 -1.92
N THR A 261 -6.06 3.78 -1.25
CA THR A 261 -4.97 4.52 -1.91
C THR A 261 -4.17 3.63 -2.87
N LEU A 262 -3.96 2.35 -2.52
CA LEU A 262 -3.34 1.35 -3.39
C LEU A 262 -4.19 1.05 -4.62
N ALA A 263 -5.49 0.80 -4.45
CA ALA A 263 -6.40 0.46 -5.54
C ALA A 263 -6.49 1.58 -6.58
N THR A 264 -6.56 2.83 -6.12
CA THR A 264 -6.82 3.97 -6.98
C THR A 264 -5.57 4.48 -7.70
N ASN A 265 -4.37 4.24 -7.15
CA ASN A 265 -3.12 4.76 -7.71
C ASN A 265 -2.14 3.67 -8.19
N GLU A 266 -2.26 2.43 -7.71
CA GLU A 266 -1.44 1.27 -8.07
C GLU A 266 0.08 1.56 -7.94
N HIS A 267 0.82 1.55 -9.06
CA HIS A 267 2.26 1.80 -9.06
C HIS A 267 2.60 3.24 -8.65
N ALA A 268 1.66 4.18 -8.78
CA ALA A 268 1.86 5.57 -8.36
C ALA A 268 1.59 5.77 -6.85
N SER A 269 0.98 4.79 -6.17
CA SER A 269 0.67 4.88 -4.74
C SER A 269 1.95 5.14 -3.94
N TYR A 270 1.96 6.25 -3.19
CA TYR A 270 3.08 6.65 -2.35
C TYR A 270 4.42 6.86 -3.07
N ALA A 271 4.48 6.82 -4.41
CA ALA A 271 5.71 7.05 -5.19
C ALA A 271 6.34 8.43 -4.91
N TYR A 272 5.49 9.39 -4.54
CA TYR A 272 5.86 10.76 -4.20
C TYR A 272 6.02 10.99 -2.69
N ALA A 273 5.75 9.99 -1.85
CA ALA A 273 5.94 10.09 -0.41
C ALA A 273 7.44 10.21 -0.09
N LYS A 274 7.80 11.27 0.62
CA LYS A 274 9.18 11.56 1.02
C LYS A 274 9.23 12.08 2.45
N SER A 275 10.02 11.43 3.32
CA SER A 275 10.26 11.91 4.68
C SER A 275 11.37 12.97 4.75
N SER A 276 11.52 13.61 5.91
CA SER A 276 12.63 14.54 6.20
C SER A 276 14.00 13.85 6.13
N ALA A 277 14.07 12.55 6.48
CA ALA A 277 15.25 11.71 6.32
C ALA A 277 15.47 11.21 4.87
N SER A 278 14.69 11.74 3.91
CA SER A 278 14.67 11.31 2.51
C SER A 278 14.25 9.85 2.30
N ALA A 279 13.55 9.26 3.27
CA ALA A 279 12.87 8.00 3.06
C ALA A 279 11.85 8.15 1.92
N ARG A 280 11.70 7.14 1.05
CA ARG A 280 10.90 7.27 -0.17
C ARG A 280 10.03 6.05 -0.46
N GLY A 281 8.88 6.32 -1.08
CA GLY A 281 8.07 5.31 -1.75
C GLY A 281 7.18 4.50 -0.80
N LEU A 282 6.65 3.41 -1.35
CA LEU A 282 5.75 2.50 -0.63
C LEU A 282 6.34 1.95 0.66
N VAL A 283 7.65 1.68 0.69
CA VAL A 283 8.33 1.06 1.84
C VAL A 283 9.12 2.07 2.69
N GLN A 284 9.08 3.37 2.36
CA GLN A 284 9.83 4.43 3.05
C GLN A 284 11.31 4.07 3.31
N PHE A 285 12.01 3.55 2.30
CA PHE A 285 13.41 3.16 2.44
C PHE A 285 14.33 4.38 2.42
N ILE A 286 15.42 4.36 3.19
CA ILE A 286 16.40 5.47 3.26
C ILE A 286 17.55 5.26 2.25
N PRO A 287 18.03 6.30 1.54
CA PRO A 287 19.04 6.18 0.48
C PRO A 287 20.35 5.49 0.91
N SER A 288 20.89 5.85 2.08
CA SER A 288 22.15 5.28 2.59
C SER A 288 22.01 3.80 2.93
N THR A 289 20.88 3.41 3.54
CA THR A 289 20.55 2.01 3.83
C THR A 289 20.40 1.21 2.54
N TYR A 290 19.74 1.77 1.52
CA TYR A 290 19.55 1.11 0.22
C TYR A 290 20.89 0.89 -0.49
N ALA A 291 21.75 1.91 -0.52
CA ALA A 291 23.08 1.82 -1.08
C ALA A 291 23.95 0.78 -0.35
N ASN A 292 23.83 0.68 0.97
CA ASN A 292 24.52 -0.36 1.74
C ASN A 292 23.96 -1.75 1.42
N LEU A 293 22.64 -1.92 1.42
CA LEU A 293 21.98 -3.19 1.10
C LEU A 293 22.45 -3.73 -0.25
N ARG A 294 22.52 -2.89 -1.28
CA ARG A 294 23.03 -3.28 -2.60
C ARG A 294 24.45 -3.83 -2.59
N LYS A 295 25.30 -3.39 -1.66
CA LYS A 295 26.68 -3.89 -1.51
C LYS A 295 26.72 -5.23 -0.78
N ILE A 296 25.89 -5.40 0.25
CA ILE A 296 25.89 -6.61 1.08
C ILE A 296 24.99 -7.74 0.54
N ARG A 297 24.04 -7.41 -0.35
CA ARG A 297 23.10 -8.30 -1.03
C ARG A 297 23.06 -8.05 -2.55
N PRO A 298 24.20 -8.10 -3.27
CA PRO A 298 24.23 -7.85 -4.72
C PRO A 298 23.37 -8.84 -5.52
N GLU A 299 23.14 -10.04 -4.99
CA GLU A 299 22.31 -11.08 -5.59
C GLU A 299 20.82 -10.69 -5.74
N LEU A 300 20.35 -9.66 -5.02
CA LEU A 300 18.99 -9.15 -5.15
C LEU A 300 18.75 -8.29 -6.41
N THR A 301 19.82 -7.98 -7.17
CA THR A 301 19.76 -7.24 -8.44
C THR A 301 18.93 -5.94 -8.38
N LEU A 302 19.01 -5.23 -7.24
CA LEU A 302 18.24 -4.00 -7.02
C LEU A 302 18.69 -2.87 -7.96
N HIS A 303 17.72 -2.04 -8.38
CA HIS A 303 17.94 -0.86 -9.23
C HIS A 303 19.07 0.03 -8.71
N ALA A 304 19.91 0.50 -9.64
CA ALA A 304 21.06 1.33 -9.27
C ALA A 304 20.66 2.71 -8.78
N ASP A 305 19.68 3.32 -9.44
CA ASP A 305 19.09 4.59 -9.05
C ASP A 305 18.09 4.38 -7.90
N PHE A 306 18.32 5.08 -6.79
CA PHE A 306 17.48 4.95 -5.60
C PHE A 306 16.05 5.44 -5.82
N VAL A 307 15.87 6.52 -6.59
CA VAL A 307 14.55 7.10 -6.81
C VAL A 307 13.72 6.15 -7.64
N GLN A 308 14.25 5.67 -8.78
CA GLN A 308 13.61 4.66 -9.61
C GLN A 308 13.34 3.39 -8.81
N GLY A 309 14.32 2.93 -8.03
CA GLY A 309 14.20 1.74 -7.21
C GLY A 309 13.08 1.81 -6.17
N MET A 310 12.87 2.97 -5.54
CA MET A 310 11.82 3.14 -4.52
C MET A 310 10.46 3.55 -5.09
N THR A 311 10.39 4.01 -6.34
CA THR A 311 9.13 4.24 -7.05
C THR A 311 8.62 2.98 -7.76
N ASP A 312 9.48 1.98 -7.99
CA ASP A 312 9.09 0.66 -8.46
C ASP A 312 8.70 -0.23 -7.25
N PRO A 313 7.42 -0.60 -7.08
CA PRO A 313 6.98 -1.39 -5.94
C PRO A 313 7.64 -2.78 -5.88
N TYR A 314 7.99 -3.40 -7.02
CA TYR A 314 8.64 -4.72 -7.02
C TYR A 314 10.05 -4.61 -6.42
N ASN A 315 10.84 -3.65 -6.89
CA ASN A 315 12.18 -3.41 -6.37
C ASN A 315 12.14 -2.96 -4.90
N ALA A 316 11.20 -2.08 -4.53
CA ALA A 316 11.06 -1.61 -3.16
C ALA A 316 10.74 -2.75 -2.18
N ILE A 317 9.77 -3.62 -2.51
CA ILE A 317 9.42 -4.79 -1.70
C ILE A 317 10.61 -5.77 -1.63
N LYS A 318 11.29 -6.03 -2.75
CA LYS A 318 12.50 -6.88 -2.78
C LYS A 318 13.61 -6.33 -1.88
N ALA A 319 13.82 -5.01 -1.89
CA ALA A 319 14.79 -4.35 -1.01
C ALA A 319 14.38 -4.46 0.47
N GLN A 320 13.09 -4.29 0.79
CA GLN A 320 12.58 -4.47 2.14
C GLN A 320 12.87 -5.88 2.65
N ILE A 321 12.48 -6.92 1.91
CA ILE A 321 12.72 -8.33 2.28
C ILE A 321 14.22 -8.57 2.54
N GLY A 322 15.09 -8.10 1.64
CA GLY A 322 16.54 -8.20 1.80
C GLY A 322 17.09 -7.52 3.06
N LEU A 323 16.53 -6.36 3.43
CA LEU A 323 16.91 -5.65 4.65
C LEU A 323 16.41 -6.34 5.91
N LEU A 324 15.17 -6.83 5.92
CA LEU A 324 14.62 -7.57 7.06
C LEU A 324 15.48 -8.81 7.34
N ASP A 325 15.79 -9.59 6.31
CA ASP A 325 16.67 -10.77 6.44
C ASP A 325 18.08 -10.40 6.92
N TYR A 326 18.67 -9.32 6.40
CA TYR A 326 19.96 -8.85 6.90
C TYR A 326 19.88 -8.40 8.37
N ASN A 327 18.85 -7.67 8.76
CA ASN A 327 18.69 -7.20 10.14
C ASN A 327 18.59 -8.37 11.13
N LEU A 328 17.93 -9.46 10.75
CA LEU A 328 17.88 -10.67 11.57
C LEU A 328 19.28 -11.22 11.86
N THR A 329 20.25 -11.09 10.96
CA THR A 329 21.65 -11.49 11.24
C THR A 329 22.25 -10.75 12.43
N LEU A 330 21.74 -9.56 12.75
CA LEU A 330 22.25 -8.68 13.79
C LEU A 330 21.56 -8.90 15.14
N LEU A 331 20.58 -9.79 15.26
CA LEU A 331 19.99 -10.13 16.55
C LEU A 331 20.98 -10.91 17.44
N PRO A 332 20.91 -10.76 18.78
CA PRO A 332 21.65 -11.59 19.72
C PRO A 332 21.35 -13.07 19.51
N SER A 333 22.34 -13.94 19.78
CA SER A 333 22.23 -15.37 19.49
C SER A 333 21.18 -16.06 20.35
N GLU A 334 20.94 -15.52 21.54
CA GLU A 334 19.99 -15.99 22.54
C GLU A 334 18.56 -15.76 22.05
N ILE A 335 18.28 -14.60 21.46
CA ILE A 335 16.98 -14.28 20.85
C ILE A 335 16.72 -15.18 19.65
N LYS A 336 17.72 -15.36 18.77
CA LYS A 336 17.60 -16.28 17.62
C LYS A 336 17.33 -17.74 18.01
N LYS A 337 17.79 -18.16 19.20
CA LYS A 337 17.56 -19.52 19.74
C LYS A 337 16.22 -19.63 20.47
N GLN A 338 15.77 -18.56 21.13
CA GLN A 338 14.49 -18.50 21.84
C GLN A 338 13.31 -18.38 20.89
N ASP A 339 13.46 -17.61 19.80
CA ASP A 339 12.45 -17.47 18.76
C ASP A 339 12.51 -18.64 17.77
N THR A 340 12.11 -19.82 18.25
CA THR A 340 11.56 -20.86 17.40
C THR A 340 10.08 -20.53 17.13
N ILE A 341 9.91 -19.49 16.30
CA ILE A 341 8.77 -19.19 15.42
C ILE A 341 7.46 -18.74 16.11
N ASN A 342 7.46 -17.53 16.67
CA ASN A 342 6.28 -16.66 16.54
C ASN A 342 6.61 -15.55 15.53
N PRO A 343 5.98 -15.54 14.32
CA PRO A 343 6.16 -14.48 13.33
C PRO A 343 5.92 -13.06 13.85
N GLU A 344 5.02 -12.88 14.83
CA GLU A 344 4.77 -11.58 15.46
C GLU A 344 6.02 -11.05 16.18
N ASN A 345 6.70 -11.90 16.97
CA ASN A 345 7.87 -11.48 17.75
C ASN A 345 9.07 -11.18 16.83
N LEU A 346 9.36 -12.08 15.89
CA LEU A 346 10.43 -11.88 14.92
C LEU A 346 10.15 -10.66 14.02
N GLY A 347 8.89 -10.48 13.66
CA GLY A 347 8.39 -9.31 12.95
C GLY A 347 8.56 -8.01 13.74
N ALA A 348 8.27 -8.01 15.05
CA ALA A 348 8.43 -6.86 15.92
C ALA A 348 9.90 -6.43 16.03
N TYR A 349 10.83 -7.37 16.18
CA TYR A 349 12.27 -7.07 16.12
C TYR A 349 12.66 -6.45 14.77
N SER A 350 12.18 -7.05 13.67
CA SER A 350 12.47 -6.57 12.33
C SER A 350 11.93 -5.16 12.09
N ALA A 351 10.70 -4.88 12.50
CA ALA A 351 10.06 -3.57 12.46
C ALA A 351 10.85 -2.53 13.27
N ALA A 352 11.26 -2.88 14.49
CA ALA A 352 12.07 -1.99 15.33
C ALA A 352 13.43 -1.67 14.70
N MET A 353 14.09 -2.66 14.09
CA MET A 353 15.38 -2.45 13.42
C MET A 353 15.22 -1.66 12.12
N TYR A 354 14.11 -1.84 11.42
CA TYR A 354 13.76 -1.09 10.20
C TYR A 354 13.60 0.40 10.49
N ASN A 355 12.84 0.76 11.54
CA ASN A 355 12.60 2.15 11.92
C ASN A 355 13.76 2.77 12.73
N GLY A 356 14.23 2.10 13.78
CA GLY A 356 15.15 2.67 14.78
C GLY A 356 16.62 2.26 14.64
N GLY A 357 16.92 1.31 13.75
CA GLY A 357 18.25 0.78 13.50
C GLY A 357 18.69 -0.34 14.46
N PRO A 358 19.47 -1.32 13.98
CA PRO A 358 19.79 -2.56 14.71
C PRO A 358 20.61 -2.36 15.99
N THR A 359 21.53 -1.38 16.01
CA THR A 359 22.38 -1.12 17.18
C THR A 359 21.56 -0.67 18.39
N ARG A 360 20.52 0.14 18.18
CA ARG A 360 19.66 0.61 19.29
C ARG A 360 18.80 -0.52 19.83
N VAL A 361 18.19 -1.31 18.93
CA VAL A 361 17.38 -2.47 19.31
C VAL A 361 18.18 -3.46 20.14
N ARG A 362 19.41 -3.80 19.72
CA ARG A 362 20.30 -4.67 20.53
C ARG A 362 20.59 -4.13 21.93
N ARG A 363 20.83 -2.83 22.06
CA ARG A 363 21.05 -2.20 23.38
C ARG A 363 19.80 -2.28 24.24
N ALA A 364 18.62 -2.08 23.65
CA ALA A 364 17.36 -2.19 24.36
C ALA A 364 17.10 -3.62 24.86
N ILE A 365 17.31 -4.62 24.00
CA ILE A 365 17.21 -6.04 24.37
C ILE A 365 18.15 -6.36 25.53
N SER A 366 19.43 -5.96 25.42
CA SER A 366 20.44 -6.25 26.44
C SER A 366 20.14 -5.59 27.79
N GLN A 367 19.49 -4.43 27.81
CA GLN A 367 19.27 -3.66 29.03
C GLN A 367 17.93 -3.97 29.69
N TRP A 368 16.88 -4.19 28.90
CA TRP A 368 15.49 -4.22 29.37
C TRP A 368 14.81 -5.58 29.22
N GLY A 369 15.47 -6.57 28.61
CA GLY A 369 14.95 -7.93 28.49
C GLY A 369 13.58 -7.95 27.81
N GLU A 370 12.57 -8.47 28.50
CA GLU A 370 11.18 -8.55 28.00
C GLU A 370 10.57 -7.17 27.70
N ALA A 371 11.01 -6.11 28.37
CA ALA A 371 10.50 -4.75 28.18
C ALA A 371 11.26 -3.95 27.08
N TRP A 372 12.01 -4.63 26.19
CA TRP A 372 12.87 -3.98 25.19
C TRP A 372 12.12 -3.07 24.20
N ASP A 373 10.84 -3.36 23.92
CA ASP A 373 10.02 -2.63 22.95
C ASP A 373 9.30 -1.40 23.54
N SER A 374 9.43 -1.20 24.85
CA SER A 374 8.87 -0.06 25.56
C SER A 374 9.81 1.17 25.52
N TYR A 375 9.21 2.36 25.64
CA TYR A 375 9.96 3.60 25.78
C TYR A 375 10.35 3.84 27.24
N HIS A 376 11.65 3.86 27.53
CA HIS A 376 12.22 4.04 28.87
C HIS A 376 12.86 5.42 29.04
N GLY A 377 12.31 6.44 28.37
CA GLY A 377 12.87 7.79 28.36
C GLY A 377 14.02 7.96 27.35
N ASN A 378 14.66 9.13 27.37
CA ASN A 378 15.71 9.52 26.42
C ASN A 378 17.08 8.87 26.72
N LEU A 379 17.10 7.56 27.00
CA LEU A 379 18.30 6.79 27.28
C LEU A 379 18.90 6.20 26.00
N ALA A 380 20.22 6.08 25.94
CA ALA A 380 20.90 5.44 24.80
C ALA A 380 20.58 3.94 24.68
N SER A 381 20.17 3.32 25.80
CA SER A 381 19.68 1.94 25.89
C SER A 381 18.17 1.81 25.65
N SER A 382 17.43 2.91 25.47
CA SER A 382 16.01 2.86 25.13
C SER A 382 15.79 2.96 23.62
N LEU A 383 14.70 2.35 23.14
CA LEU A 383 14.13 2.74 21.86
C LEU A 383 13.78 4.23 21.88
N ARG A 384 13.77 4.86 20.70
CA ARG A 384 13.15 6.18 20.55
C ARG A 384 11.64 6.01 20.69
N LEU A 385 10.95 7.06 21.16
CA LEU A 385 9.49 7.05 21.28
C LEU A 385 8.81 6.66 19.96
N GLU A 386 9.29 7.21 18.85
CA GLU A 386 8.83 6.87 17.49
C GLU A 386 8.95 5.36 17.21
N THR A 387 10.09 4.74 17.54
CA THR A 387 10.31 3.31 17.30
C THR A 387 9.46 2.43 18.22
N ALA A 388 9.27 2.82 19.49
CA ALA A 388 8.36 2.09 20.39
C ALA A 388 6.92 2.13 19.88
N TYR A 389 6.45 3.29 19.41
CA TYR A 389 5.15 3.41 18.75
C TYR A 389 5.09 2.63 17.44
N TYR A 390 6.18 2.59 16.67
CA TYR A 390 6.27 1.80 15.45
C TYR A 390 6.08 0.30 15.73
N VAL A 391 6.69 -0.24 16.80
CA VAL A 391 6.49 -1.63 17.22
C VAL A 391 5.06 -1.87 17.72
N ALA A 392 4.48 -0.94 18.49
CA ALA A 392 3.09 -1.04 18.91
C ALA A 392 2.12 -1.07 17.71
N LYS A 393 2.37 -0.22 16.69
CA LYS A 393 1.61 -0.24 15.43
C LYS A 393 1.77 -1.58 14.71
N PHE A 394 3.01 -2.09 14.64
CA PHE A 394 3.27 -3.39 14.05
C PHE A 394 2.43 -4.48 14.71
N ARG A 395 2.47 -4.62 16.04
CA ARG A 395 1.70 -5.65 16.76
C ARG A 395 0.20 -5.50 16.58
N LEU A 396 -0.31 -4.26 16.54
CA LEU A 396 -1.74 -4.00 16.29
C LEU A 396 -2.16 -4.47 14.89
N VAL A 397 -1.40 -4.08 13.86
CA VAL A 397 -1.74 -4.36 12.45
C VAL A 397 -1.41 -5.80 12.06
N PHE A 398 -0.36 -6.40 12.62
CA PHE A 398 0.04 -7.77 12.31
C PHE A 398 -1.08 -8.78 12.59
N LYS A 399 -1.85 -8.56 13.67
CA LYS A 399 -3.01 -9.39 14.04
C LYS A 399 -4.11 -9.42 12.98
N HIS A 400 -4.21 -8.38 12.14
CA HIS A 400 -5.12 -8.39 10.98
C HIS A 400 -4.67 -9.34 9.87
N PHE A 401 -3.36 -9.59 9.76
CA PHE A 401 -2.78 -10.38 8.66
C PHE A 401 -2.43 -11.81 9.06
N ASP A 402 -2.12 -12.07 10.33
CA ASP A 402 -1.76 -13.39 10.85
C ASP A 402 -2.84 -14.45 10.56
N GLY A 403 -4.13 -14.06 10.54
CA GLY A 403 -5.25 -14.94 10.17
C GLY A 403 -5.51 -15.14 8.68
N GLN A 404 -4.95 -14.29 7.80
CA GLN A 404 -5.23 -14.28 6.35
C GLN A 404 -4.04 -14.74 5.48
N SER A 405 -2.85 -14.86 6.07
CA SER A 405 -1.59 -15.13 5.35
C SER A 405 -1.43 -16.57 4.86
N LEU A 406 -2.27 -17.50 5.34
CA LEU A 406 -2.30 -18.89 4.89
C LEU A 406 -2.63 -19.03 3.39
N HIS A 407 -3.21 -18.02 2.74
CA HIS A 407 -3.56 -18.10 1.32
C HIS A 407 -2.38 -17.87 0.35
N LEU A 408 -1.30 -17.21 0.79
CA LEU A 408 -0.11 -16.97 -0.06
C LEU A 408 0.91 -18.12 -0.02
N ALA A 409 0.90 -18.91 1.06
CA ALA A 409 1.79 -20.07 1.22
C ALA A 409 1.27 -21.37 0.53
N GLY A 410 0.02 -21.38 0.04
CA GLY A 410 -0.67 -22.58 -0.46
C GLY A 410 -0.33 -23.03 -1.88
N LEU A 411 0.67 -22.46 -2.56
CA LEU A 411 1.06 -22.83 -3.94
C LEU A 411 2.47 -23.41 -4.02
N VAL A 412 2.93 -24.10 -2.98
CA VAL A 412 4.05 -25.05 -3.13
C VAL A 412 3.46 -26.33 -3.72
N PRO A 413 3.84 -26.75 -4.95
CA PRO A 413 3.52 -28.09 -5.41
C PRO A 413 4.24 -29.04 -4.45
N VAL A 414 3.47 -29.87 -3.73
CA VAL A 414 4.05 -31.05 -3.10
C VAL A 414 4.58 -31.89 -4.26
N ALA A 415 5.90 -32.02 -4.34
CA ALA A 415 6.52 -32.96 -5.25
C ALA A 415 6.16 -34.38 -4.80
N ASP A 416 5.48 -35.12 -5.66
CA ASP A 416 5.40 -36.58 -5.58
C ASP A 416 6.76 -37.22 -5.89
#